data_AF-A0A3B0BF86-F1
#
_entry.id   AF-A0A3B0BF86-F1
#
_cell.length_a   1.000
_cell.length_b   1.000
_cell.length_c   1.000
_cell.angle_alpha   90.00
_cell.angle_beta   90.00
_cell.angle_gamma   90.00
#
_symmetry.space_group_name_H-M   'P 1'
#
loop_
_entity.id
_entity.type
_entity.pdbx_description
1 polymer ?
#
loop_
_entity_poly.entity_id
_entity_poly.type
_entity_poly.pdbx_seq_one_letter_code
_entity_poly.pdbx_strand_id
1 'polypeptide(L)'
;MALYVAARAEHCLLTGLLTGHGYDAKTGARLLLLATRTAALCEWLSGCLGEEARAERYALAGIRAATAAGSRRHVASCMTALAFRHLVAGDPKDMLSLVHAIQAIVPRLPAGLAVTLHTREAQALARLGDLTASTRALDRATSTLAAKAADADPAADLLSVNVDEEWRPCPPGPPGSTWAGPRRHCRTSPHCSTTAPLRGAPGLP
;
A
#
# COMPACT_ATOMS: atom_id res chain seq x y z
N MET A 1 8.36 8.53 17.15
CA MET A 1 8.45 9.73 16.31
C MET A 1 9.30 9.56 15.05
N ALA A 2 10.55 9.06 15.12
CA ALA A 2 11.42 8.94 13.93
C ALA A 2 10.82 8.13 12.77
N LEU A 3 10.17 6.98 13.06
CA LEU A 3 9.50 6.16 12.05
C LEU A 3 8.38 6.90 11.32
N TYR A 4 7.59 7.68 12.06
CA TYR A 4 6.51 8.49 11.48
C TYR A 4 7.06 9.57 10.55
N VAL A 5 8.15 10.24 10.96
CA VAL A 5 8.80 11.27 10.12
C VAL A 5 9.31 10.66 8.81
N ALA A 6 9.94 9.48 8.87
CA ALA A 6 10.42 8.76 7.69
C ALA A 6 9.26 8.34 6.76
N ALA A 7 8.22 7.70 7.31
CA ALA A 7 7.04 7.29 6.53
C ALA A 7 6.35 8.49 5.86
N ARG A 8 6.23 9.61 6.59
CA ARG A 8 5.65 10.85 6.06
C ARG A 8 6.50 11.45 4.96
N ALA A 9 7.83 11.46 5.10
CA ALA A 9 8.74 11.97 4.08
C ALA A 9 8.61 11.16 2.78
N GLU A 10 8.56 9.84 2.87
CA GLU A 10 8.35 8.95 1.73
C GLU A 10 6.98 9.20 1.08
N HIS A 11 5.92 9.32 1.88
CA HIS A 11 4.58 9.62 1.37
C HIS A 11 4.53 10.98 0.64
N CYS A 12 5.18 12.00 1.17
CA CYS A 12 5.30 13.32 0.52
C CYS A 12 6.08 13.24 -0.80
N LEU A 13 7.17 12.46 -0.85
CA LEU A 13 7.93 12.24 -2.08
C LEU A 13 7.05 11.59 -3.17
N LEU A 14 6.37 10.50 -2.83
CA LEU A 14 5.53 9.77 -3.78
C LEU A 14 4.35 10.60 -4.28
N THR A 15 3.70 11.37 -3.40
CA THR A 15 2.62 12.28 -3.79
C THR A 15 3.12 13.45 -4.64
N GLY A 16 4.34 13.96 -4.38
CA GLY A 16 5.01 14.94 -5.23
C GLY A 16 5.33 14.39 -6.63
N LEU A 17 5.81 13.14 -6.71
CA LEU A 17 6.05 12.47 -8.00
C LEU A 17 4.74 12.27 -8.80
N LEU A 18 3.66 11.85 -8.13
CA LEU A 18 2.36 11.65 -8.74
C LEU A 18 1.75 12.94 -9.31
N THR A 19 2.03 14.09 -8.71
CA THR A 19 1.43 15.38 -9.08
C THR A 19 2.31 16.24 -9.99
N GLY A 20 3.63 16.08 -9.94
CA GLY A 20 4.58 16.96 -10.61
C GLY A 20 5.22 16.43 -11.89
N HIS A 21 5.01 15.17 -12.27
CA HIS A 21 5.73 14.52 -13.36
C HIS A 21 4.80 13.73 -14.28
N GLY A 22 5.15 13.66 -15.57
CA GLY A 22 4.53 12.74 -16.52
C GLY A 22 5.11 11.34 -16.40
N TYR A 23 4.26 10.32 -16.36
CA TYR A 23 4.65 8.91 -16.30
C TYR A 23 3.74 8.08 -17.18
N ASP A 24 4.23 6.93 -17.63
CA ASP A 24 3.38 5.95 -18.30
C ASP A 24 2.37 5.33 -17.31
N ALA A 25 1.33 4.68 -17.84
CA ALA A 25 0.26 4.09 -17.04
C ALA A 25 0.76 3.03 -16.04
N LYS A 26 1.79 2.25 -16.41
CA LYS A 26 2.34 1.18 -15.57
C LYS A 26 3.09 1.77 -14.36
N THR A 27 3.87 2.80 -14.59
CA THR A 27 4.63 3.53 -13.58
C THR A 27 3.69 4.31 -12.68
N GLY A 28 2.67 4.96 -13.24
CA GLY A 28 1.61 5.62 -12.47
C GLY A 28 0.88 4.68 -11.52
N ALA A 29 0.47 3.49 -12.00
CA ALA A 29 -0.15 2.49 -11.15
C ALA A 29 0.76 2.01 -10.01
N ARG A 30 2.06 1.81 -10.28
CA ARG A 30 3.05 1.46 -9.24
C ARG A 30 3.23 2.57 -8.21
N LEU A 31 3.33 3.82 -8.64
CA LEU A 31 3.43 4.97 -7.75
C LEU A 31 2.18 5.12 -6.87
N LEU A 32 0.99 4.89 -7.42
CA LEU A 32 -0.26 4.89 -6.65
C LEU A 32 -0.32 3.76 -5.61
N LEU A 33 0.17 2.56 -5.93
CA LEU A 33 0.28 1.47 -4.97
C LEU A 33 1.30 1.77 -3.86
N LEU A 34 2.45 2.38 -4.20
CA LEU A 34 3.43 2.83 -3.20
C LEU A 34 2.85 3.94 -2.32
N ALA A 35 2.12 4.90 -2.90
CA ALA A 35 1.43 5.95 -2.16
C ALA A 35 0.38 5.36 -1.21
N THR A 36 -0.30 4.29 -1.62
CA THR A 36 -1.23 3.54 -0.77
C THR A 36 -0.51 2.93 0.44
N ARG A 37 0.60 2.22 0.22
CA ARG A 37 1.36 1.55 1.29
C ARG A 37 1.93 2.56 2.29
N THR A 38 2.48 3.66 1.80
CA THR A 38 3.03 4.72 2.66
C THR A 38 1.95 5.49 3.40
N ALA A 39 0.77 5.69 2.79
CA ALA A 39 -0.39 6.22 3.49
C ALA A 39 -0.84 5.29 4.64
N ALA A 40 -0.89 3.97 4.41
CA ALA A 40 -1.21 3.00 5.46
C ALA A 40 -0.20 3.02 6.62
N LEU A 41 1.10 3.16 6.33
CA LEU A 41 2.12 3.35 7.38
C LEU A 41 1.92 4.65 8.16
N CYS A 42 1.62 5.75 7.46
CA CYS A 42 1.34 7.03 8.11
C CYS A 42 0.07 6.99 8.96
N GLU A 43 -0.96 6.27 8.50
CA GLU A 43 -2.20 6.00 9.23
C GLU A 43 -1.90 5.29 10.55
N TRP A 44 -1.28 4.11 10.48
CA TRP A 44 -0.95 3.30 11.64
C TRP A 44 -0.11 4.07 12.65
N LEU A 45 0.96 4.73 12.19
CA LEU A 45 1.87 5.46 13.06
C LEU A 45 1.24 6.71 13.66
N SER A 46 0.36 7.42 12.94
CA SER A 46 -0.42 8.52 13.51
C SER A 46 -1.35 8.01 14.61
N GLY A 47 -1.92 6.82 14.40
CA GLY A 47 -2.76 6.16 15.39
C GLY A 47 -2.04 5.76 16.66
N CYS A 48 -0.85 5.19 16.55
CA CYS A 48 -0.02 4.90 17.72
C CYS A 48 0.36 6.16 18.52
N LEU A 49 0.26 7.35 17.90
CA LEU A 49 0.50 8.64 18.56
C LEU A 49 -0.79 9.28 19.11
N GLY A 50 -1.94 8.61 19.00
CA GLY A 50 -3.25 9.14 19.44
C GLY A 50 -3.84 10.21 18.51
N GLU A 51 -3.29 10.38 17.31
CA GLU A 51 -3.68 11.42 16.36
C GLU A 51 -4.73 10.89 15.38
N GLU A 52 -5.91 10.52 15.91
CA GLU A 52 -6.95 9.78 15.19
C GLU A 52 -7.44 10.49 13.92
N ALA A 53 -7.70 11.79 13.99
CA ALA A 53 -8.09 12.58 12.81
C ALA A 53 -6.99 12.60 11.73
N ARG A 54 -5.72 12.49 12.11
CA ARG A 54 -4.61 12.40 11.15
C ARG A 54 -4.54 11.01 10.56
N ALA A 55 -4.72 9.97 11.36
CA ALA A 55 -4.75 8.60 10.90
C ALA A 55 -5.88 8.39 9.86
N GLU A 56 -7.09 8.84 10.16
CA GLU A 56 -8.23 8.73 9.26
C GLU A 56 -7.98 9.43 7.91
N ARG A 57 -7.40 10.63 7.91
CA ARG A 57 -7.00 11.30 6.65
C ARG A 57 -6.05 10.47 5.81
N TYR A 58 -5.06 9.82 6.43
CA TYR A 58 -4.15 8.93 5.72
C TYR A 58 -4.83 7.65 5.24
N ALA A 59 -5.75 7.08 6.03
CA ALA A 59 -6.56 5.94 5.60
C ALA A 59 -7.34 6.26 4.31
N LEU A 60 -8.02 7.41 4.29
CA LEU A 60 -8.79 7.88 3.14
C LEU A 60 -7.88 8.20 1.93
N ALA A 61 -6.69 8.76 2.15
CA ALA A 61 -5.71 8.98 1.09
C ALA A 61 -5.26 7.65 0.46
N GLY A 62 -4.98 6.64 1.29
CA GLY A 62 -4.65 5.29 0.83
C GLY A 62 -5.76 4.64 0.02
N ILE A 63 -7.02 4.72 0.49
CA ILE A 63 -8.20 4.20 -0.22
C ILE A 63 -8.33 4.85 -1.61
N ARG A 64 -8.16 6.17 -1.71
CA ARG A 64 -8.23 6.89 -2.99
C ARG A 64 -7.11 6.46 -3.94
N ALA A 65 -5.88 6.38 -3.45
CA ALA A 65 -4.73 5.95 -4.25
C ALA A 65 -4.89 4.50 -4.75
N ALA A 66 -5.36 3.59 -3.89
CA ALA A 66 -5.62 2.20 -4.24
C ALA A 66 -6.75 2.06 -5.27
N THR A 67 -7.79 2.87 -5.14
CA THR A 67 -8.92 2.93 -6.08
C THR A 67 -8.44 3.43 -7.44
N ALA A 68 -7.64 4.50 -7.46
CA ALA A 68 -7.05 5.04 -8.69
C ALA A 68 -6.09 4.05 -9.36
N ALA A 69 -5.38 3.22 -8.58
CA ALA A 69 -4.55 2.13 -9.09
C ALA A 69 -5.36 0.91 -9.60
N GLY A 70 -6.69 0.90 -9.43
CA GLY A 70 -7.56 -0.24 -9.78
C GLY A 70 -7.42 -1.46 -8.85
N SER A 71 -6.80 -1.29 -7.68
CA SER A 71 -6.41 -2.40 -6.81
C SER A 71 -7.43 -2.63 -5.69
N ARG A 72 -8.44 -3.44 -5.96
CA ARG A 72 -9.48 -3.80 -4.98
C ARG A 72 -8.92 -4.45 -3.70
N ARG A 73 -7.84 -5.24 -3.84
CA ARG A 73 -7.11 -5.86 -2.73
C ARG A 73 -6.56 -4.79 -1.76
N HIS A 74 -5.96 -3.74 -2.29
CA HIS A 74 -5.38 -2.67 -1.48
C HIS A 74 -6.47 -1.76 -0.90
N VAL A 75 -7.55 -1.50 -1.63
CA VAL A 75 -8.74 -0.80 -1.10
C VAL A 75 -9.28 -1.53 0.12
N ALA A 76 -9.49 -2.85 0.02
CA ALA A 76 -9.99 -3.66 1.13
C ALA A 76 -9.05 -3.67 2.34
N SER A 77 -7.74 -3.72 2.14
CA SER A 77 -6.75 -3.63 3.22
C SER A 77 -6.83 -2.28 3.95
N CYS A 78 -6.82 -1.14 3.23
CA CYS A 78 -6.94 0.17 3.84
C CYS A 78 -8.29 0.37 4.56
N MET A 79 -9.40 -0.11 3.98
CA MET A 79 -10.70 -0.07 4.65
C MET A 79 -10.75 -0.94 5.91
N THR A 80 -10.03 -2.07 5.94
CA THR A 80 -9.93 -2.93 7.13
C THR A 80 -9.18 -2.23 8.25
N ALA A 81 -8.10 -1.50 7.92
CA ALA A 81 -7.39 -0.67 8.87
C ALA A 81 -8.29 0.45 9.43
N LEU A 82 -9.00 1.18 8.56
CA LEU A 82 -9.96 2.20 8.98
C LEU A 82 -11.06 1.64 9.89
N ALA A 83 -11.65 0.50 9.51
CA ALA A 83 -12.69 -0.17 10.31
C ALA A 83 -12.20 -0.53 11.71
N PHE A 84 -10.93 -0.94 11.84
CA PHE A 84 -10.33 -1.17 13.15
C PHE A 84 -10.28 0.10 14.01
N ARG A 85 -9.97 1.25 13.41
CA ARG A 85 -9.91 2.51 14.15
C ARG A 85 -11.28 2.92 14.67
N HIS A 86 -12.34 2.81 13.87
CA HIS A 86 -13.71 3.02 14.35
C HIS A 86 -14.07 2.07 15.50
N LEU A 87 -13.64 0.80 15.43
CA LEU A 87 -13.81 -0.12 16.55
C LEU A 87 -13.09 0.39 17.80
N VAL A 88 -11.83 0.79 17.70
CA VAL A 88 -11.04 1.30 18.84
C VAL A 88 -11.65 2.59 19.40
N ALA A 89 -12.15 3.48 18.54
CA ALA A 89 -12.79 4.75 18.91
C ALA A 89 -14.15 4.58 19.63
N GLY A 90 -14.74 3.38 19.58
CA GLY A 90 -16.01 3.09 20.24
C GLY A 90 -17.23 3.12 19.31
N ASP A 91 -17.01 3.10 18.00
CA ASP A 91 -18.05 3.13 16.97
C ASP A 91 -18.17 1.77 16.24
N PRO A 92 -18.71 0.72 16.90
CA PRO A 92 -18.81 -0.61 16.30
C PRO A 92 -19.77 -0.66 15.09
N LYS A 93 -20.70 0.29 14.95
CA LYS A 93 -21.62 0.37 13.80
C LYS A 93 -20.91 0.78 12.51
N ASP A 94 -20.01 1.75 12.60
CA ASP A 94 -19.22 2.22 11.45
C ASP A 94 -18.26 1.13 10.99
N MET A 95 -17.65 0.45 11.97
CA MET A 95 -16.85 -0.73 11.71
C MET A 95 -17.62 -1.81 10.93
N LEU A 96 -18.84 -2.18 11.35
CA LEU A 96 -19.66 -3.17 10.64
C LEU A 96 -20.03 -2.71 9.22
N SER A 97 -20.36 -1.44 9.08
CA SER A 97 -20.68 -0.84 7.78
C SER A 97 -19.49 -0.94 6.81
N LEU A 98 -18.27 -0.69 7.30
CA LEU A 98 -17.04 -0.85 6.52
C LEU A 98 -16.76 -2.32 6.18
N VAL A 99 -16.97 -3.26 7.10
CA VAL A 99 -16.80 -4.69 6.83
C VAL A 99 -17.74 -5.15 5.69
N HIS A 100 -19.01 -4.77 5.73
CA HIS A 100 -19.96 -5.09 4.67
C HIS A 100 -19.57 -4.45 3.33
N ALA A 101 -19.09 -3.21 3.35
CA ALA A 101 -18.61 -2.54 2.14
C ALA A 101 -17.39 -3.27 1.53
N ILE A 102 -16.46 -3.76 2.36
CA ILE A 102 -15.30 -4.55 1.89
C ILE A 102 -15.76 -5.86 1.22
N GLN A 103 -16.71 -6.57 1.84
CA GLN A 103 -17.28 -7.81 1.29
C GLN A 103 -17.98 -7.57 -0.06
N ALA A 104 -18.63 -6.42 -0.25
CA ALA A 104 -19.24 -6.04 -1.52
C ALA A 104 -18.21 -5.73 -2.62
N ILE A 105 -17.07 -5.12 -2.27
CA ILE A 105 -16.03 -4.74 -3.23
C ILE A 105 -15.17 -5.95 -3.66
N VAL A 106 -14.95 -6.91 -2.75
CA VAL A 106 -14.10 -8.09 -2.95
C VAL A 106 -14.92 -9.37 -2.75
N PRO A 107 -15.52 -9.94 -3.82
CA PRO A 107 -16.40 -11.10 -3.72
C PRO A 107 -15.70 -12.35 -3.16
N ARG A 108 -14.39 -12.49 -3.41
CA ARG A 108 -13.57 -13.58 -2.90
C ARG A 108 -12.37 -13.02 -2.16
N LEU A 109 -12.55 -12.85 -0.86
CA LEU A 109 -11.50 -12.35 0.02
C LEU A 109 -10.39 -13.41 0.18
N PRO A 110 -9.11 -13.01 0.14
CA PRO A 110 -8.02 -13.88 0.55
C PRO A 110 -8.25 -14.37 1.98
N ALA A 111 -7.93 -15.65 2.26
CA ALA A 111 -8.33 -16.29 3.50
C ALA A 111 -7.86 -15.55 4.77
N GLY A 112 -6.63 -14.99 4.76
CA GLY A 112 -6.13 -14.18 5.89
C GLY A 112 -6.96 -12.92 6.15
N LEU A 113 -7.37 -12.23 5.07
CA LEU A 113 -8.23 -11.05 5.18
C LEU A 113 -9.66 -11.44 5.60
N ALA A 114 -10.19 -12.56 5.10
CA ALA A 114 -11.49 -13.06 5.50
C ALA A 114 -11.53 -13.42 7.01
N VAL A 115 -10.53 -14.14 7.52
CA VAL A 115 -10.39 -14.43 8.96
C VAL A 115 -10.35 -13.15 9.79
N THR A 116 -9.55 -12.18 9.34
CA THR A 116 -9.47 -10.87 9.99
C THR A 116 -10.84 -10.20 10.06
N LEU A 117 -11.53 -10.08 8.92
CA LEU A 117 -12.81 -9.39 8.86
C LEU A 117 -13.86 -10.08 9.73
N HIS A 118 -13.95 -11.40 9.70
CA HIS A 118 -14.87 -12.14 10.57
C HIS A 118 -14.55 -11.97 12.06
N THR A 119 -13.26 -11.98 12.42
CA THR A 119 -12.83 -11.74 13.81
C THR A 119 -13.23 -10.34 14.27
N ARG A 120 -13.04 -9.33 13.41
CA ARG A 120 -13.41 -7.95 13.72
C ARG A 120 -14.93 -7.79 13.78
N GLU A 121 -15.66 -8.40 12.86
CA GLU A 121 -17.13 -8.41 12.83
C GLU A 121 -17.69 -8.95 14.15
N ALA A 122 -17.13 -10.06 14.63
CA ALA A 122 -17.47 -10.64 15.93
C ALA A 122 -17.25 -9.66 17.09
N GLN A 123 -16.12 -8.95 17.10
CA GLN A 123 -15.80 -7.95 18.13
C GLN A 123 -16.81 -6.80 18.14
N ALA A 124 -17.21 -6.29 16.98
CA ALA A 124 -18.22 -5.24 16.92
C ALA A 124 -19.60 -5.71 17.35
N LEU A 125 -20.03 -6.90 16.92
CA LEU A 125 -21.31 -7.50 17.33
C LEU A 125 -21.36 -7.73 18.84
N ALA A 126 -20.26 -8.19 19.44
CA ALA A 126 -20.16 -8.34 20.90
C ALA A 126 -20.30 -7.00 21.62
N ARG A 127 -19.68 -5.92 21.12
CA ARG A 127 -19.81 -4.57 21.70
C ARG A 127 -21.22 -3.98 21.55
N LEU A 128 -21.98 -4.43 20.54
CA LEU A 128 -23.38 -4.07 20.34
C LEU A 128 -24.34 -4.93 21.17
N GLY A 129 -23.85 -5.96 21.86
CA GLY A 129 -24.65 -6.88 22.68
C GLY A 129 -25.25 -8.07 21.91
N ASP A 130 -25.01 -8.19 20.60
CA ASP A 130 -25.47 -9.34 19.80
C ASP A 130 -24.47 -10.49 19.89
N LEU A 131 -24.51 -11.19 21.02
CA LEU A 131 -23.61 -12.31 21.30
C LEU A 131 -23.83 -13.48 20.32
N THR A 132 -25.06 -13.74 19.90
CA THR A 132 -25.35 -14.84 18.97
C THR A 132 -24.74 -14.58 17.59
N ALA A 133 -24.88 -13.36 17.05
CA ALA A 133 -24.24 -13.01 15.79
C ALA A 133 -22.71 -12.96 15.93
N SER A 134 -22.20 -12.51 17.08
CA SER A 134 -20.77 -12.53 17.38
C SER A 134 -20.19 -13.95 17.32
N THR A 135 -20.83 -14.92 17.97
CA THR A 135 -20.43 -16.34 17.92
C THR A 135 -20.43 -16.86 16.49
N ARG A 136 -21.50 -16.61 15.71
CA ARG A 136 -21.55 -17.02 14.29
C ARG A 136 -20.42 -16.40 13.45
N ALA A 137 -20.01 -15.17 13.74
CA ALA A 137 -18.88 -14.53 13.07
C ALA A 137 -17.55 -15.20 13.45
N LEU A 138 -17.35 -15.58 14.72
CA LEU A 138 -16.18 -16.37 15.14
C LEU A 138 -16.15 -17.77 14.52
N ASP A 139 -17.30 -18.42 14.37
CA ASP A 139 -17.39 -19.73 13.72
C ASP A 139 -16.95 -19.65 12.24
N ARG A 140 -17.37 -18.59 11.54
CA ARG A 140 -16.90 -18.29 10.17
C ARG A 140 -15.39 -18.03 10.12
N ALA A 141 -14.84 -17.27 11.07
CA ALA A 141 -13.41 -17.02 11.17
C ALA A 141 -12.63 -18.35 11.36
N THR A 142 -13.11 -19.19 12.28
CA THR A 142 -12.49 -20.49 12.61
C THR A 142 -12.53 -21.45 11.44
N SER A 143 -13.67 -21.54 10.75
CA SER A 143 -13.82 -22.37 9.55
C SER A 143 -12.91 -21.90 8.41
N THR A 144 -12.80 -20.59 8.21
CA THR A 144 -11.90 -20.02 7.20
C THR A 144 -10.43 -20.27 7.53
N LEU A 145 -10.06 -20.18 8.82
CA LEU A 145 -8.70 -20.45 9.27
C LEU A 145 -8.34 -21.93 9.10
N ALA A 146 -9.25 -22.85 9.43
CA ALA A 146 -9.08 -24.29 9.23
C ALA A 146 -8.90 -24.63 7.74
N ALA A 147 -9.65 -23.98 6.85
CA ALA A 147 -9.48 -24.12 5.41
C ALA A 147 -8.13 -23.53 4.92
N LYS A 148 -7.69 -22.39 5.46
CA LYS A 148 -6.41 -21.75 5.10
C LYS A 148 -5.19 -22.58 5.49
N ALA A 149 -5.23 -23.28 6.62
CA ALA A 149 -4.12 -24.11 7.09
C ALA A 149 -3.75 -25.23 6.09
N ALA A 150 -4.66 -25.60 5.19
CA ALA A 150 -4.41 -26.54 4.10
C ALA A 150 -3.67 -25.92 2.89
N ASP A 151 -3.59 -24.58 2.78
CA ASP A 151 -3.25 -23.84 1.56
C ASP A 151 -2.31 -22.62 1.81
N ALA A 152 -1.50 -22.65 2.88
CA ALA A 152 -0.84 -21.45 3.42
C ALA A 152 0.30 -20.88 2.53
N ASP A 153 -0.02 -19.87 1.71
CA ASP A 153 0.94 -18.90 1.16
C ASP A 153 1.14 -17.72 2.16
N PRO A 154 2.37 -17.49 2.66
CA PRO A 154 2.68 -16.39 3.58
C PRO A 154 2.53 -14.99 2.97
N ALA A 155 2.58 -14.82 1.64
CA ALA A 155 2.37 -13.54 0.96
C ALA A 155 0.90 -13.06 0.94
N ALA A 156 -0.02 -13.90 1.42
CA ALA A 156 -1.45 -13.60 1.48
C ALA A 156 -1.89 -12.81 2.72
N ASP A 157 -0.98 -12.53 3.67
CA ASP A 157 -1.33 -11.85 4.91
C ASP A 157 -1.46 -10.33 4.73
N LEU A 158 -2.67 -9.89 4.43
CA LEU A 158 -3.04 -8.52 4.07
C LEU A 158 -3.03 -7.51 5.21
N LEU A 159 -2.87 -7.97 6.45
CA LEU A 159 -2.60 -7.13 7.61
C LEU A 159 -1.11 -7.00 7.91
N SER A 160 -0.27 -7.86 7.32
CA SER A 160 1.14 -7.59 7.32
C SER A 160 1.36 -6.42 6.36
N VAL A 161 1.73 -5.27 6.92
CA VAL A 161 2.38 -4.19 6.16
C VAL A 161 3.79 -4.62 5.73
N ASN A 162 4.07 -5.92 5.73
CA ASN A 162 5.33 -6.45 5.27
C ASN A 162 5.49 -6.04 3.81
N VAL A 163 6.64 -5.41 3.56
CA VAL A 163 7.18 -5.25 2.23
C VAL A 163 7.20 -6.65 1.64
N ASP A 164 6.48 -6.91 0.55
CA ASP A 164 6.51 -8.23 -0.07
C ASP A 164 7.99 -8.54 -0.33
N GLU A 165 8.45 -9.74 0.07
CA GLU A 165 9.81 -10.21 -0.18
C GLU A 165 10.16 -10.14 -1.70
N GLU A 166 9.14 -10.11 -2.55
CA GLU A 166 9.19 -9.87 -4.00
C GLU A 166 9.89 -8.54 -4.38
N TRP A 167 9.93 -7.55 -3.48
CA TRP A 167 10.60 -6.26 -3.70
C TRP A 167 12.05 -6.18 -3.17
N ARG A 168 12.63 -7.29 -2.66
CA ARG A 168 14.00 -7.28 -2.11
C ARG A 168 15.18 -7.18 -3.11
N PRO A 169 15.09 -7.41 -4.43
CA PRO A 169 16.22 -7.08 -5.29
C PRO A 169 16.02 -5.68 -5.88
N CYS A 170 16.62 -4.68 -5.21
CA CYS A 170 17.30 -3.65 -5.98
C CYS A 170 18.42 -4.40 -6.72
N PRO A 171 18.43 -4.48 -8.07
CA PRO A 171 19.53 -5.14 -8.76
C PRO A 171 20.83 -4.47 -8.28
N PRO A 172 21.90 -5.22 -7.99
CA PRO A 172 23.18 -4.59 -7.71
C PRO A 172 23.45 -3.66 -8.89
N GLY A 173 23.57 -2.36 -8.60
CA GLY A 173 24.10 -1.42 -9.58
C GLY A 173 25.41 -1.96 -10.11
N PRO A 174 25.80 -1.59 -11.34
CA PRO A 174 27.08 -2.02 -11.91
C PRO A 174 28.19 -1.82 -10.88
N PRO A 175 29.14 -2.76 -10.76
CA PRO A 175 30.14 -2.75 -9.69
C PRO A 175 30.84 -1.39 -9.65
N GLY A 176 30.60 -0.62 -8.58
CA GLY A 176 31.18 0.71 -8.38
C GLY A 176 30.23 1.82 -7.87
N SER A 177 28.91 1.64 -7.88
CA SER A 177 27.99 2.68 -7.36
C SER A 177 27.62 2.44 -5.88
N THR A 178 28.49 2.84 -4.95
CA THR A 178 28.09 3.02 -3.55
C THR A 178 27.35 4.35 -3.42
N TRP A 179 26.02 4.30 -3.30
CA TRP A 179 25.18 5.46 -2.95
C TRP A 179 25.33 5.80 -1.45
N ALA A 180 26.56 6.09 -1.03
CA ALA A 180 26.88 6.58 0.30
C ALA A 180 28.19 7.37 0.26
N GLY A 181 28.09 8.66 -0.05
CA GLY A 181 29.19 9.61 0.07
C GLY A 181 28.78 11.01 -0.39
N PRO A 182 28.99 12.06 0.42
CA PRO A 182 28.64 13.42 0.02
C PRO A 182 29.72 13.98 -0.92
N ARG A 183 29.36 15.04 -1.67
CA ARG A 183 30.19 15.94 -2.51
C ARG A 183 30.01 15.65 -4.01
N ARG A 184 29.97 16.63 -4.92
CA ARG A 184 30.24 18.07 -4.88
C ARG A 184 29.64 18.63 -6.17
N HIS A 185 29.16 19.87 -6.16
CA HIS A 185 29.04 20.63 -7.40
C HIS A 185 30.40 20.70 -8.10
N CYS A 186 30.42 20.51 -9.43
CA CYS A 186 31.17 21.39 -10.33
C CYS A 186 30.74 21.18 -11.79
N ARG A 187 30.51 22.32 -12.44
CA ARG A 187 30.41 22.53 -13.89
C ARG A 187 31.64 21.97 -14.60
N THR A 188 31.46 21.49 -15.84
CA THR A 188 32.04 21.99 -17.12
C THR A 188 32.09 20.86 -18.16
N SER A 189 31.44 21.07 -19.33
CA SER A 189 31.81 20.47 -20.63
C SER A 189 33.22 20.96 -21.06
N PRO A 190 33.93 20.47 -22.12
CA PRO A 190 33.43 19.84 -23.37
C PRO A 190 34.35 18.75 -24.01
N HIS A 191 33.95 18.28 -25.21
CA HIS A 191 34.71 17.55 -26.25
C HIS A 191 34.88 16.02 -26.12
N CYS A 192 34.27 15.25 -27.04
CA CYS A 192 34.96 14.77 -28.25
C CYS A 192 34.02 13.88 -29.09
N SER A 193 33.70 14.36 -30.29
CA SER A 193 32.97 13.69 -31.36
C SER A 193 33.96 12.93 -32.27
N THR A 194 33.73 11.64 -32.51
CA THR A 194 34.56 10.81 -33.40
C THR A 194 33.73 10.27 -34.57
N THR A 195 33.87 10.97 -35.70
CA THR A 195 33.95 10.52 -37.12
C THR A 195 33.14 9.32 -37.63
N ALA A 196 32.24 9.62 -38.56
CA ALA A 196 31.71 8.76 -39.62
C ALA A 196 32.56 8.87 -40.91
N PRO A 197 32.58 7.86 -41.82
CA PRO A 197 33.20 7.99 -43.13
C PRO A 197 32.19 8.45 -44.19
N LEU A 198 32.58 9.45 -44.99
CA LEU A 198 31.95 9.92 -46.21
C LEU A 198 32.68 9.34 -47.44
N ARG A 199 31.95 8.86 -48.46
CA ARG A 199 31.90 9.46 -49.81
C ARG A 199 31.23 8.56 -50.85
N GLY A 200 30.44 9.21 -51.70
CA GLY A 200 29.95 8.70 -52.99
C GLY A 200 28.72 9.50 -53.44
N ALA A 201 28.96 10.68 -54.04
CA ALA A 201 27.95 11.70 -54.39
C ALA A 201 27.46 11.55 -55.86
N PRO A 202 26.70 12.49 -56.47
CA PRO A 202 25.37 12.24 -57.04
C PRO A 202 25.28 12.49 -58.57
N GLY A 203 24.13 12.21 -59.17
CA GLY A 203 23.80 12.67 -60.53
C GLY A 203 22.44 12.18 -61.03
N LEU A 204 21.45 13.06 -61.03
CA LEU A 204 20.23 12.99 -61.87
C LEU A 204 20.17 14.33 -62.65
N PRO A 205 19.55 14.32 -63.84
CA PRO A 205 20.01 15.01 -65.05
C PRO A 205 19.95 16.54 -65.02
#